data_AF-A0A9E0KKT5-F1
#
_entry.id   AF-A0A9E0KKT5-F1
#
_cell.length_a   1.000
_cell.length_b   1.000
_cell.length_c   1.000
_cell.angle_alpha   90.00
_cell.angle_beta   90.00
_cell.angle_gamma   90.00
#
_symmetry.space_group_name_H-M   'P 1'
#
loop_
_entity.id
_entity.type
_entity.pdbx_description
1 polymer ?
#
loop_
_entity_poly.entity_id
_entity_poly.type
_entity_poly.pdbx_seq_one_letter_code
_entity_poly.pdbx_strand_id
1 'polypeptide(L)'
;MDNLSNRKTAVAIFRAALASVDPCRLVQKHIPDVLDAYRRGNGQRLMLAAFGKAAFAMTRALAESPAGELITRGTVITKYGHVPGTLPDPIAVYEAGHPLPDAAGVAATGRLMAMLENPDPQTLLVCLISGGGSALLVAPADGLTLAEKQATTQCLLAAGADIGELNAVRKHISGIKGGQLAALARPARVLSLILSDVIGDPLHVIASGPTAPDNTTYADALA
;
A
#
# COMPACT_ATOMS: atom_id res chain seq x y z
N MET A 1 28.68 5.41 36.69
CA MET A 1 27.72 4.51 36.01
C MET A 1 28.45 3.83 34.88
N ASP A 2 28.41 2.51 34.84
CA ASP A 2 29.25 1.69 33.96
C ASP A 2 28.82 1.81 32.48
N ASN A 3 29.73 2.22 31.60
CA ASN A 3 29.45 2.47 30.17
C ASN A 3 28.95 1.21 29.45
N LEU A 4 29.34 0.01 29.91
CA LEU A 4 28.81 -1.26 29.39
C LEU A 4 27.32 -1.45 29.72
N SER A 5 26.87 -0.96 30.87
CA SER A 5 25.46 -1.02 31.29
C SER A 5 24.61 -0.07 30.44
N ASN A 6 25.09 1.14 30.19
CA ASN A 6 24.40 2.13 29.35
C ASN A 6 24.23 1.65 27.90
N ARG A 7 25.26 1.03 27.31
CA ARG A 7 25.17 0.46 25.95
C ARG A 7 24.15 -0.68 25.88
N LYS A 8 24.14 -1.58 26.87
CA LYS A 8 23.16 -2.69 26.92
C LYS A 8 21.73 -2.17 27.00
N THR A 9 21.49 -1.18 27.85
CA THR A 9 20.18 -0.53 27.99
C THR A 9 19.76 0.14 26.68
N ALA A 10 20.63 0.91 26.03
CA ALA A 10 20.32 1.56 24.76
C ALA A 10 19.97 0.55 23.65
N VAL A 11 20.72 -0.55 23.56
CA VAL A 11 20.44 -1.64 22.60
C VAL A 11 19.11 -2.33 22.90
N ALA A 12 18.78 -2.54 24.17
CA ALA A 12 17.50 -3.11 24.56
C ALA A 12 16.32 -2.21 24.18
N ILE A 13 16.43 -0.91 24.44
CA ILE A 13 15.42 0.10 24.05
C ILE A 13 15.25 0.11 22.52
N PHE A 14 16.35 0.16 21.77
CA PHE A 14 16.32 0.15 20.31
C PHE A 14 15.64 -1.12 19.75
N ARG A 15 16.00 -2.30 20.28
CA ARG A 15 15.38 -3.57 19.86
C ARG A 15 13.90 -3.62 20.21
N ALA A 16 13.50 -3.13 21.38
CA ALA A 16 12.10 -3.05 21.77
C ALA A 16 11.32 -2.11 20.84
N ALA A 17 11.90 -0.95 20.49
CA ALA A 17 11.32 -0.01 19.54
C ALA A 17 11.14 -0.65 18.15
N LEU A 18 12.18 -1.29 17.59
CA LEU A 18 12.06 -2.02 16.32
C LEU A 18 11.00 -3.13 16.37
N ALA A 19 10.98 -3.91 17.45
CA ALA A 19 10.05 -5.00 17.61
C ALA A 19 8.59 -4.54 17.80
N SER A 20 8.37 -3.27 18.16
CA SER A 20 7.04 -2.66 18.29
C SER A 20 6.46 -2.22 16.94
N VAL A 21 7.31 -2.01 15.93
CA VAL A 21 6.93 -1.62 14.57
C VAL A 21 7.08 -2.75 13.57
N ASP A 22 7.22 -3.98 14.06
CA ASP A 22 7.26 -5.17 13.21
C ASP A 22 5.95 -5.31 12.42
N PRO A 23 6.00 -5.39 11.07
CA PRO A 23 4.78 -5.43 10.25
C PRO A 23 3.86 -6.61 10.57
N CYS A 24 4.43 -7.79 10.88
CA CYS A 24 3.63 -8.97 11.19
C CYS A 24 2.87 -8.78 12.52
N ARG A 25 3.55 -8.33 13.58
CA ARG A 25 2.93 -8.06 14.88
C ARG A 25 1.85 -6.99 14.81
N LEU A 26 2.08 -5.92 14.04
CA LEU A 26 1.10 -4.86 13.86
C LEU A 26 -0.16 -5.38 13.14
N VAL A 27 -0.02 -6.17 12.07
CA VAL A 27 -1.18 -6.79 11.41
C VAL A 27 -1.90 -7.76 12.34
N GLN A 28 -1.18 -8.61 13.07
CA GLN A 28 -1.75 -9.56 14.05
C GLN A 28 -2.63 -8.85 15.09
N LYS A 29 -2.21 -7.67 15.57
CA LYS A 29 -2.98 -6.86 16.52
C LYS A 29 -4.32 -6.39 15.96
N HIS A 30 -4.41 -6.19 14.64
CA HIS A 30 -5.59 -5.65 13.96
C HIS A 30 -6.44 -6.70 13.25
N ILE A 31 -6.15 -8.01 13.42
CA ILE A 31 -7.01 -9.09 12.92
C ILE A 31 -8.46 -8.98 13.43
N PRO A 32 -8.72 -8.65 14.72
CA PRO A 32 -10.09 -8.43 15.18
C PRO A 32 -10.83 -7.35 14.39
N ASP A 33 -10.16 -6.25 14.03
CA ASP A 33 -10.75 -5.16 13.24
C ASP A 33 -11.14 -5.61 11.83
N VAL A 34 -10.31 -6.47 11.21
CA VAL A 34 -10.60 -7.08 9.91
C VAL A 34 -11.83 -7.99 10.00
N LEU A 35 -11.90 -8.86 11.00
CA LEU A 35 -13.01 -9.79 11.19
C LEU A 35 -14.32 -9.05 11.53
N ASP A 36 -14.25 -8.00 12.35
CA ASP A 36 -15.38 -7.12 12.64
C ASP A 36 -15.86 -6.38 11.38
N ALA A 37 -14.92 -5.84 10.60
CA ALA A 37 -15.24 -5.18 9.35
C ALA A 37 -15.90 -6.17 8.37
N TYR A 38 -15.43 -7.40 8.28
CA TYR A 38 -16.01 -8.44 7.44
C TYR A 38 -17.46 -8.75 7.84
N ARG A 39 -17.70 -9.00 9.14
CA ARG A 39 -19.03 -9.28 9.69
C ARG A 39 -20.03 -8.14 9.46
N ARG A 40 -19.61 -6.87 9.60
CA ARG A 40 -20.45 -5.70 9.31
C ARG A 40 -20.91 -5.61 7.85
N GLY A 41 -20.23 -6.30 6.93
CA GLY A 41 -20.52 -6.27 5.49
C GLY A 41 -21.32 -7.50 5.02
N ASN A 42 -22.00 -8.19 5.93
CA ASN A 42 -22.65 -9.49 5.68
C ASN A 42 -21.69 -10.61 5.26
N GLY A 43 -20.37 -10.40 5.44
CA GLY A 43 -19.35 -11.45 5.49
C GLY A 43 -19.39 -12.48 4.36
N GLN A 44 -19.49 -12.04 3.10
CA GLN A 44 -19.50 -12.97 1.96
C GLN A 44 -18.15 -13.08 1.24
N ARG A 45 -17.40 -11.98 1.14
CA ARG A 45 -16.19 -11.98 0.32
C ARG A 45 -15.12 -11.05 0.90
N LEU A 46 -13.93 -11.58 1.17
CA LEU A 46 -12.76 -10.79 1.52
C LEU A 46 -11.78 -10.81 0.34
N MET A 47 -11.39 -9.64 -0.13
CA MET A 47 -10.36 -9.45 -1.14
C MET A 47 -9.18 -8.71 -0.53
N LEU A 48 -7.98 -9.03 -0.98
CA LEU A 48 -6.74 -8.48 -0.43
C LEU A 48 -5.95 -7.72 -1.50
N ALA A 49 -5.64 -6.46 -1.22
CA ALA A 49 -4.70 -5.66 -2.00
C ALA A 49 -3.55 -5.20 -1.10
N ALA A 50 -2.35 -5.74 -1.30
CA ALA A 50 -1.17 -5.37 -0.50
C ALA A 50 -0.10 -4.73 -1.39
N PHE A 51 0.46 -3.61 -0.96
CA PHE A 51 1.53 -2.95 -1.71
C PHE A 51 2.48 -2.14 -0.81
N GLY A 52 3.76 -2.13 -1.17
CA GLY A 52 4.84 -1.54 -0.38
C GLY A 52 5.91 -2.56 0.02
N LYS A 53 7.02 -2.10 0.60
CA LYS A 53 8.17 -2.94 0.96
C LYS A 53 7.82 -4.03 1.98
N ALA A 54 6.87 -3.76 2.88
CA ALA A 54 6.42 -4.70 3.90
C ALA A 54 5.17 -5.50 3.48
N ALA A 55 4.68 -5.34 2.24
CA ALA A 55 3.44 -5.95 1.78
C ALA A 55 3.43 -7.48 1.96
N PHE A 56 4.54 -8.15 1.65
CA PHE A 56 4.66 -9.61 1.86
C PHE A 56 4.51 -9.98 3.33
N ALA A 57 5.26 -9.33 4.23
CA ALA A 57 5.25 -9.63 5.67
C ALA A 57 3.88 -9.33 6.30
N MET A 58 3.25 -8.21 5.91
CA MET A 58 1.90 -7.85 6.34
C MET A 58 0.88 -8.88 5.86
N THR A 59 0.93 -9.27 4.57
CA THR A 59 0.03 -10.28 4.02
C THR A 59 0.21 -11.63 4.68
N ARG A 60 1.46 -12.08 4.93
CA ARG A 60 1.71 -13.35 5.60
C ARG A 60 1.02 -13.41 6.96
N ALA A 61 1.15 -12.35 7.76
CA ALA A 61 0.51 -12.27 9.07
C ALA A 61 -1.04 -12.32 8.99
N LEU A 62 -1.63 -11.70 7.97
CA LEU A 62 -3.07 -11.79 7.73
C LEU A 62 -3.48 -13.21 7.28
N ALA A 63 -2.74 -13.77 6.33
CA ALA A 63 -3.01 -15.06 5.70
C ALA A 63 -2.88 -16.24 6.68
N GLU A 64 -1.97 -16.16 7.65
CA GLU A 64 -1.78 -17.16 8.71
C GLU A 64 -2.77 -17.02 9.88
N SER A 65 -3.70 -16.06 9.81
CA SER A 65 -4.72 -15.81 10.84
C SER A 65 -6.09 -16.34 10.40
N PRO A 66 -7.11 -16.37 11.30
CA PRO A 66 -8.48 -16.71 10.92
C PRO A 66 -9.07 -15.81 9.83
N ALA A 67 -8.58 -14.57 9.66
CA ALA A 67 -9.01 -13.72 8.55
C ALA A 67 -8.45 -14.19 7.20
N GLY A 68 -7.36 -14.94 7.20
CA GLY A 68 -6.74 -15.53 6.02
C GLY A 68 -7.64 -16.55 5.32
N GLU A 69 -8.38 -17.35 6.09
CA GLU A 69 -9.35 -18.34 5.58
C GLU A 69 -10.50 -17.70 4.79
N LEU A 70 -10.74 -16.40 4.97
CA LEU A 70 -11.79 -15.64 4.31
C LEU A 70 -11.34 -15.05 2.97
N ILE A 71 -10.03 -15.06 2.68
CA ILE A 71 -9.46 -14.44 1.47
C ILE A 71 -9.90 -15.23 0.24
N THR A 72 -10.70 -14.59 -0.61
CA THR A 72 -11.19 -15.18 -1.88
C THR A 72 -10.29 -14.86 -3.07
N ARG A 73 -9.59 -13.72 -3.02
CA ARG A 73 -8.58 -13.28 -4.01
C ARG A 73 -7.60 -12.32 -3.35
N GLY A 74 -6.31 -12.44 -3.66
CA GLY A 74 -5.30 -11.53 -3.16
C GLY A 74 -4.28 -11.14 -4.22
N THR A 75 -3.86 -9.88 -4.20
CA THR A 75 -2.70 -9.40 -4.96
C THR A 75 -1.74 -8.67 -4.03
N VAL A 76 -0.47 -9.07 -4.07
CA VAL A 76 0.65 -8.46 -3.33
C VAL A 76 1.65 -7.89 -4.33
N ILE A 77 2.02 -6.62 -4.18
CA ILE A 77 3.03 -5.95 -5.00
C ILE A 77 4.14 -5.42 -4.09
N THR A 78 5.33 -6.01 -4.16
CA THR A 78 6.48 -5.62 -3.32
C THR A 78 7.71 -5.31 -4.18
N LYS A 79 8.79 -4.85 -3.54
CA LYS A 79 10.06 -4.58 -4.21
C LYS A 79 10.78 -5.88 -4.57
N TYR A 80 11.55 -5.89 -5.66
CA TYR A 80 12.45 -7.01 -5.98
C TYR A 80 13.27 -7.50 -4.78
N GLY A 81 13.36 -8.82 -4.62
CA GLY A 81 14.05 -9.49 -3.51
C GLY A 81 13.38 -9.34 -2.14
N HIS A 82 12.09 -8.97 -2.07
CA HIS A 82 11.33 -8.84 -0.82
C HIS A 82 10.31 -9.97 -0.62
N VAL A 83 10.41 -11.04 -1.41
CA VAL A 83 9.61 -12.25 -1.29
C VAL A 83 10.48 -13.39 -0.72
N PRO A 84 10.52 -13.59 0.62
CA PRO A 84 11.34 -14.62 1.25
C PRO A 84 10.76 -16.04 1.19
N GLY A 85 9.58 -16.22 0.57
CA GLY A 85 8.88 -17.50 0.52
C GLY A 85 7.56 -17.41 -0.24
N THR A 86 6.67 -18.37 -0.03
CA THR A 86 5.35 -18.40 -0.66
C THR A 86 4.26 -17.87 0.26
N LEU A 87 3.13 -17.48 -0.34
CA LEU A 87 1.87 -17.21 0.34
C LEU A 87 0.84 -18.25 -0.12
N PRO A 88 -0.18 -18.57 0.70
CA PRO A 88 -1.20 -19.53 0.31
C PRO A 88 -2.04 -19.00 -0.85
N ASP A 89 -2.54 -19.91 -1.69
CA ASP A 89 -3.61 -19.59 -2.63
C ASP A 89 -4.84 -19.05 -1.86
N PRO A 90 -5.59 -18.08 -2.42
CA PRO A 90 -5.53 -17.53 -3.77
C PRO A 90 -4.75 -16.19 -3.86
N ILE A 91 -3.62 -16.05 -3.15
CA ILE A 91 -2.84 -14.80 -3.08
C ILE A 91 -1.70 -14.81 -4.11
N ALA A 92 -1.81 -13.97 -5.14
CA ALA A 92 -0.75 -13.75 -6.10
C ALA A 92 0.27 -12.72 -5.61
N VAL A 93 1.56 -12.97 -5.85
CA VAL A 93 2.68 -12.09 -5.44
C VAL A 93 3.47 -11.63 -6.66
N TYR A 94 3.70 -10.33 -6.73
CA TYR A 94 4.48 -9.69 -7.79
C TYR A 94 5.57 -8.82 -7.18
N GLU A 95 6.73 -8.81 -7.82
CA GLU A 95 7.81 -7.88 -7.52
C GLU A 95 7.91 -6.80 -8.60
N ALA A 96 8.22 -5.57 -8.19
CA ALA A 96 8.28 -4.41 -9.07
C ALA A 96 9.39 -3.42 -8.66
N GLY A 97 9.63 -2.46 -9.54
CA GLY A 97 10.65 -1.42 -9.40
C GLY A 97 10.41 -0.47 -8.23
N HIS A 98 11.46 -0.23 -7.45
CA HIS A 98 11.51 0.81 -6.43
C HIS A 98 12.98 1.23 -6.21
N PRO A 99 13.34 2.53 -6.23
CA PRO A 99 12.44 3.68 -6.05
C PRO A 99 11.80 4.21 -7.34
N LEU A 100 12.24 3.76 -8.51
CA LEU A 100 11.66 4.14 -9.79
C LEU A 100 10.62 3.10 -10.24
N PRO A 101 9.42 3.52 -10.69
CA PRO A 101 8.39 2.61 -11.20
C PRO A 101 8.87 1.94 -12.49
N ASP A 102 8.42 0.73 -12.77
CA ASP A 102 8.80 -0.03 -13.97
C ASP A 102 7.61 -0.76 -14.61
N ALA A 103 7.87 -1.48 -15.71
CA ALA A 103 6.84 -2.22 -16.44
C ALA A 103 6.24 -3.38 -15.62
N ALA A 104 7.01 -3.98 -14.71
CA ALA A 104 6.50 -5.00 -13.80
C ALA A 104 5.47 -4.41 -12.83
N GLY A 105 5.73 -3.21 -12.30
CA GLY A 105 4.78 -2.44 -11.49
C GLY A 105 3.49 -2.14 -12.26
N VAL A 106 3.58 -1.76 -13.54
CA VAL A 106 2.40 -1.54 -14.40
C VAL A 106 1.60 -2.82 -14.56
N ALA A 107 2.25 -3.93 -14.92
CA ALA A 107 1.58 -5.21 -15.11
C ALA A 107 0.92 -5.73 -13.82
N ALA A 108 1.63 -5.65 -12.69
CA ALA A 108 1.12 -6.08 -11.39
C ALA A 108 -0.06 -5.22 -10.92
N THR A 109 0.02 -3.91 -11.13
CA THR A 109 -1.08 -2.97 -10.80
C THR A 109 -2.29 -3.22 -11.69
N GLY A 110 -2.10 -3.49 -12.98
CA GLY A 110 -3.18 -3.89 -13.88
C GLY A 110 -3.91 -5.16 -13.42
N ARG A 111 -3.18 -6.16 -12.92
CA ARG A 111 -3.79 -7.37 -12.34
C ARG A 111 -4.56 -7.08 -11.05
N LEU A 112 -4.04 -6.21 -10.20
CA LEU A 112 -4.74 -5.75 -8.99
C LEU A 112 -6.03 -5.03 -9.36
N MET A 113 -6.00 -4.14 -10.35
CA MET A 113 -7.18 -3.43 -10.84
C MET A 113 -8.21 -4.39 -11.44
N ALA A 114 -7.78 -5.34 -12.27
CA ALA A 114 -8.64 -6.37 -12.85
C ALA A 114 -9.27 -7.29 -11.78
N MET A 115 -8.53 -7.59 -10.71
CA MET A 115 -9.07 -8.33 -9.56
C MET A 115 -10.27 -7.60 -8.94
N LEU A 116 -10.26 -6.27 -8.95
CA LEU A 116 -11.30 -5.39 -8.41
C LEU A 116 -12.42 -5.08 -9.41
N GLU A 117 -12.43 -5.67 -10.61
CA GLU A 117 -13.55 -5.55 -11.53
C GLU A 117 -14.79 -6.30 -10.99
N ASN A 118 -15.95 -5.63 -10.98
CA ASN A 118 -17.22 -6.12 -10.46
C ASN A 118 -17.21 -6.44 -8.95
N PRO A 119 -16.84 -5.48 -8.08
CA PRO A 119 -17.02 -5.65 -6.66
C PRO A 119 -18.50 -5.59 -6.31
N ASP A 120 -18.92 -6.31 -5.27
CA ASP A 120 -20.29 -6.27 -4.76
C ASP A 120 -20.32 -5.62 -3.36
N PRO A 121 -21.49 -5.14 -2.87
CA PRO A 121 -21.59 -4.47 -1.57
C PRO A 121 -21.24 -5.34 -0.35
N GLN A 122 -21.22 -6.67 -0.52
CA GLN A 122 -20.88 -7.66 0.50
C GLN A 122 -19.40 -8.07 0.45
N THR A 123 -18.64 -7.43 -0.44
CA THR A 123 -17.17 -7.53 -0.48
C THR A 123 -16.54 -6.55 0.51
N LEU A 124 -15.57 -7.07 1.28
CA LEU A 124 -14.58 -6.28 2.00
C LEU A 124 -13.25 -6.34 1.26
N LEU A 125 -12.76 -5.19 0.80
CA LEU A 125 -11.37 -5.02 0.37
C LEU A 125 -10.51 -4.64 1.56
N VAL A 126 -9.56 -5.51 1.92
CA VAL A 126 -8.50 -5.21 2.87
C VAL A 126 -7.28 -4.71 2.11
N CYS A 127 -6.86 -3.48 2.38
CA CYS A 127 -5.66 -2.87 1.82
C CYS A 127 -4.52 -2.91 2.85
N LEU A 128 -3.39 -3.56 2.53
CA LEU A 128 -2.19 -3.56 3.37
C LEU A 128 -1.14 -2.66 2.73
N ILE A 129 -0.89 -1.49 3.33
CA ILE A 129 -0.10 -0.43 2.72
C ILE A 129 1.15 -0.18 3.54
N SER A 130 2.31 -0.08 2.89
CA SER A 130 3.57 0.31 3.52
C SER A 130 4.41 1.22 2.62
N GLY A 131 5.53 1.71 3.17
CA GLY A 131 6.50 2.54 2.46
C GLY A 131 6.91 1.97 1.10
N GLY A 132 7.08 2.86 0.12
CA GLY A 132 7.41 2.53 -1.27
C GLY A 132 6.23 2.28 -2.20
N GLY A 133 5.00 2.28 -1.68
CA GLY A 133 3.78 2.08 -2.48
C GLY A 133 3.64 3.03 -3.68
N SER A 134 4.14 4.28 -3.58
CA SER A 134 4.01 5.26 -4.67
C SER A 134 4.76 4.86 -5.96
N ALA A 135 5.84 4.09 -5.83
CA ALA A 135 6.64 3.56 -6.95
C ALA A 135 6.22 2.15 -7.37
N LEU A 136 5.70 1.35 -6.43
CA LEU A 136 5.28 -0.04 -6.69
C LEU A 136 3.88 -0.13 -7.30
N LEU A 137 2.97 0.76 -6.90
CA LEU A 137 1.59 0.82 -7.40
C LEU A 137 1.52 1.79 -8.60
N VAL A 138 1.70 1.26 -9.80
CA VAL A 138 1.92 2.01 -11.03
C VAL A 138 0.74 1.86 -11.99
N ALA A 139 -0.10 2.89 -12.06
CA ALA A 139 -1.10 3.05 -13.11
C ALA A 139 -0.96 4.47 -13.67
N PRO A 140 -0.36 4.69 -14.84
CA PRO A 140 -0.53 5.93 -15.60
C PRO A 140 -2.03 6.21 -15.82
N ALA A 141 -2.43 7.48 -15.88
CA ALA A 141 -3.80 7.82 -16.28
C ALA A 141 -4.03 7.50 -17.77
N ASP A 142 -5.30 7.43 -18.17
CA ASP A 142 -5.65 7.16 -19.57
C ASP A 142 -4.98 8.15 -20.52
N GLY A 143 -4.39 7.62 -21.59
CA GLY A 143 -3.62 8.41 -22.56
C GLY A 143 -2.17 8.72 -22.16
N LEU A 144 -1.73 8.33 -20.95
CA LEU A 144 -0.33 8.49 -20.52
C LEU A 144 0.44 7.18 -20.53
N THR A 145 1.71 7.26 -20.93
CA THR A 145 2.67 6.17 -20.86
C THR A 145 3.41 6.15 -19.52
N LEU A 146 4.03 5.01 -19.21
CA LEU A 146 4.97 4.92 -18.07
C LEU A 146 6.14 5.90 -18.21
N ALA A 147 6.67 6.07 -19.42
CA ALA A 147 7.79 6.95 -19.69
C ALA A 147 7.44 8.42 -19.41
N GLU A 148 6.26 8.89 -19.85
CA GLU A 148 5.79 10.25 -19.56
C GLU A 148 5.58 10.47 -18.06
N LYS A 149 5.03 9.49 -17.35
CA LYS A 149 4.87 9.54 -15.89
C LYS A 149 6.23 9.63 -15.17
N GLN A 150 7.22 8.84 -15.60
CA GLN A 150 8.58 8.89 -15.07
C GLN A 150 9.25 10.24 -15.36
N ALA A 151 9.18 10.71 -16.61
CA ALA A 151 9.76 11.98 -17.04
C ALA A 151 9.18 13.15 -16.25
N THR A 152 7.85 13.22 -16.11
CA THR A 152 7.17 14.26 -15.31
C THR A 152 7.66 14.25 -13.87
N THR A 153 7.76 13.07 -13.25
CA THR A 153 8.25 12.92 -11.87
C THR A 153 9.71 13.41 -11.75
N GLN A 154 10.56 13.08 -12.71
CA GLN A 154 11.96 13.49 -12.72
C GLN A 154 12.11 15.01 -12.90
N CYS A 155 11.33 15.62 -13.79
CA CYS A 155 11.33 17.07 -14.00
C CYS A 155 10.95 17.82 -12.71
N LEU A 156 9.90 17.39 -12.00
CA LEU A 156 9.47 18.00 -10.74
C LEU A 156 10.56 17.89 -9.66
N LEU A 157 11.17 16.71 -9.51
CA LEU A 157 12.26 16.51 -8.56
C LEU A 157 13.48 17.37 -8.90
N ALA A 158 13.84 17.48 -10.18
CA ALA A 158 14.94 18.31 -10.64
C ALA A 158 14.67 19.81 -10.45
N ALA A 159 13.41 20.23 -10.52
CA ALA A 159 12.96 21.58 -10.23
C ALA A 159 12.89 21.90 -8.72
N GLY A 160 13.08 20.90 -7.85
CA GLY A 160 13.01 21.09 -6.40
C GLY A 160 11.59 21.18 -5.85
N ALA A 161 10.59 20.65 -6.59
CA ALA A 161 9.20 20.60 -6.13
C ALA A 161 9.10 19.90 -4.76
N ASP A 162 8.30 20.48 -3.87
CA ASP A 162 8.07 19.89 -2.57
C ASP A 162 7.21 18.61 -2.66
N ILE A 163 7.08 17.89 -1.54
CA ILE A 163 6.34 16.62 -1.53
C ILE A 163 4.84 16.81 -1.78
N GLY A 164 4.27 17.96 -1.43
CA GLY A 164 2.89 18.33 -1.68
C GLY A 164 2.65 18.58 -3.17
N GLU A 165 3.45 19.44 -3.79
CA GLU A 165 3.44 19.76 -5.22
C GLU A 165 3.64 18.50 -6.07
N LEU A 166 4.68 17.73 -5.74
CA LEU A 166 4.97 16.46 -6.42
C LEU A 166 3.79 15.50 -6.33
N ASN A 167 3.15 15.39 -5.15
CA ASN A 167 2.01 14.50 -4.99
C ASN A 167 0.76 15.03 -5.68
N ALA A 168 0.52 16.35 -5.72
CA ALA A 168 -0.58 16.96 -6.47
C ALA A 168 -0.52 16.49 -7.92
N VAL A 169 0.62 16.66 -8.60
CA VAL A 169 0.78 16.17 -9.98
C VAL A 169 0.65 14.64 -10.05
N ARG A 170 1.38 13.90 -9.22
CA ARG A 170 1.41 12.42 -9.28
C ARG A 170 0.04 11.76 -9.11
N LYS A 171 -0.86 12.34 -8.32
CA LYS A 171 -2.23 11.85 -8.14
C LYS A 171 -3.05 12.09 -9.42
N HIS A 172 -2.94 13.28 -10.01
CA HIS A 172 -3.67 13.68 -11.21
C HIS A 172 -3.19 12.99 -12.51
N ILE A 173 -1.98 12.43 -12.52
CA ILE A 173 -1.48 11.60 -13.64
C ILE A 173 -1.52 10.09 -13.33
N SER A 174 -2.42 9.64 -12.44
CA SER A 174 -2.51 8.24 -12.03
C SER A 174 -3.93 7.71 -11.98
N GLY A 175 -4.15 6.53 -12.59
CA GLY A 175 -5.43 5.83 -12.49
C GLY A 175 -5.72 5.11 -11.16
N ILE A 176 -4.88 5.26 -10.13
CA ILE A 176 -5.01 4.49 -8.87
C ILE A 176 -4.66 5.24 -7.57
N LYS A 177 -3.98 6.39 -7.68
CA LYS A 177 -3.61 7.23 -6.52
C LYS A 177 -4.74 8.22 -6.19
N GLY A 178 -4.63 8.97 -5.09
CA GLY A 178 -5.62 10.02 -4.77
C GLY A 178 -7.05 9.49 -4.60
N GLY A 179 -7.21 8.37 -3.90
CA GLY A 179 -8.51 7.76 -3.62
C GLY A 179 -9.04 6.86 -4.75
N GLN A 180 -8.37 6.79 -5.90
CA GLN A 180 -8.87 6.03 -7.05
C GLN A 180 -8.91 4.52 -6.83
N LEU A 181 -8.03 3.94 -6.00
CA LEU A 181 -8.16 2.53 -5.59
C LEU A 181 -9.45 2.30 -4.80
N ALA A 182 -9.78 3.19 -3.86
CA ALA A 182 -11.04 3.09 -3.12
C ALA A 182 -12.26 3.36 -4.01
N ALA A 183 -12.14 4.24 -5.01
CA ALA A 183 -13.19 4.47 -5.99
C ALA A 183 -13.43 3.23 -6.87
N LEU A 184 -12.36 2.59 -7.35
CA LEU A 184 -12.41 1.36 -8.14
C LEU A 184 -13.06 0.21 -7.36
N ALA A 185 -12.84 0.15 -6.05
CA ALA A 185 -13.43 -0.88 -5.21
C ALA A 185 -14.95 -0.70 -4.97
N ARG A 186 -15.57 0.44 -5.31
CA ARG A 186 -17.01 0.64 -5.05
C ARG A 186 -17.86 -0.34 -5.85
N PRO A 187 -18.92 -0.92 -5.24
CA PRO A 187 -19.50 -0.60 -3.93
C PRO A 187 -18.92 -1.36 -2.71
N ALA A 188 -17.82 -2.11 -2.85
CA ALA A 188 -17.20 -2.80 -1.73
C ALA A 188 -16.74 -1.84 -0.63
N ARG A 189 -16.71 -2.34 0.60
CA ARG A 189 -16.13 -1.62 1.74
C ARG A 189 -14.62 -1.75 1.71
N VAL A 190 -13.90 -0.68 2.01
CA VAL A 190 -12.43 -0.66 2.04
C VAL A 190 -11.95 -0.49 3.48
N LEU A 191 -11.08 -1.38 3.95
CA LEU A 191 -10.37 -1.27 5.22
C LEU A 191 -8.87 -1.22 4.92
N SER A 192 -8.18 -0.13 5.27
CA SER A 192 -6.73 -0.02 5.07
C SER A 192 -5.99 -0.18 6.39
N LEU A 193 -5.02 -1.10 6.44
CA LEU A 193 -3.98 -1.15 7.48
C LEU A 193 -2.71 -0.55 6.88
N ILE A 194 -2.27 0.57 7.47
CA ILE A 194 -1.20 1.40 6.88
C ILE A 194 -0.02 1.45 7.85
N LEU A 195 1.14 0.97 7.38
CA LEU A 195 2.42 1.12 8.05
C LEU A 195 3.13 2.37 7.49
N SER A 196 3.04 3.47 8.23
CA SER A 196 3.57 4.77 7.83
C SER A 196 5.09 4.86 8.04
N ASP A 197 5.79 5.32 7.00
CA ASP A 197 7.17 5.79 7.07
C ASP A 197 7.28 7.32 6.89
N VAL A 198 6.16 8.04 7.07
CA VAL A 198 6.04 9.49 6.88
C VAL A 198 5.71 10.16 8.22
N ILE A 199 6.47 11.20 8.59
CA ILE A 199 6.25 11.95 9.83
C ILE A 199 4.85 12.57 9.84
N GLY A 200 4.11 12.35 10.94
CA GLY A 200 2.75 12.87 11.14
C GLY A 200 1.64 12.04 10.51
N ASP A 201 1.97 10.91 9.88
CA ASP A 201 1.04 9.94 9.29
C ASP A 201 -0.05 10.51 8.34
N PRO A 202 0.27 11.47 7.44
CA PRO A 202 -0.72 12.01 6.51
C PRO A 202 -1.12 10.96 5.45
N LEU A 203 -2.35 10.44 5.57
CA LEU A 203 -2.86 9.34 4.72
C LEU A 203 -2.83 9.65 3.21
N HIS A 204 -3.01 10.91 2.83
CA HIS A 204 -2.99 11.35 1.42
C HIS A 204 -1.58 11.37 0.81
N VAL A 205 -0.52 11.35 1.64
CA VAL A 205 0.89 11.31 1.22
C VAL A 205 1.39 9.87 1.15
N ILE A 206 1.02 9.03 2.12
CA ILE A 206 1.48 7.64 2.19
C ILE A 206 1.01 6.89 0.95
N ALA A 207 1.96 6.33 0.18
CA ALA A 207 1.72 5.70 -1.11
C ALA A 207 0.97 6.60 -2.14
N SER A 208 0.97 7.93 -1.93
CA SER A 208 0.13 8.91 -2.64
C SER A 208 -1.39 8.68 -2.46
N GLY A 209 -1.79 8.20 -1.29
CA GLY A 209 -3.18 8.15 -0.84
C GLY A 209 -4.15 7.36 -1.71
N PRO A 210 -3.85 6.12 -2.15
CA PRO A 210 -4.75 5.38 -3.04
C PRO A 210 -6.12 5.09 -2.41
N THR A 211 -6.20 5.03 -1.08
CA THR A 211 -7.45 4.80 -0.32
C THR A 211 -7.90 6.00 0.52
N ALA A 212 -7.29 7.18 0.32
CA ALA A 212 -7.61 8.41 1.03
C ALA A 212 -8.13 9.47 0.04
N PRO A 213 -9.00 10.41 0.47
CA PRO A 213 -9.43 11.49 -0.39
C PRO A 213 -8.23 12.35 -0.83
N ASP A 214 -8.30 12.83 -2.06
CA ASP A 214 -7.39 13.85 -2.58
C ASP A 214 -7.99 15.24 -2.34
N ASN A 215 -7.26 16.09 -1.61
CA ASN A 215 -7.66 17.48 -1.36
C ASN A 215 -7.12 18.47 -2.40
N THR A 216 -6.33 18.01 -3.38
CA THR A 216 -5.80 18.81 -4.48
C THR A 216 -6.66 18.66 -5.74
N THR A 217 -6.50 19.58 -6.67
CA THR A 217 -7.24 19.66 -7.93
C THR A 217 -6.31 19.69 -9.14
N TYR A 218 -6.86 19.53 -10.34
CA TYR A 218 -6.09 19.73 -11.57
C TYR A 218 -5.53 21.16 -11.68
N ALA A 219 -6.18 22.16 -11.08
CA ALA A 219 -5.64 23.52 -11.04
C ALA A 219 -4.38 23.60 -10.19
N ASP A 220 -4.36 22.93 -9.03
CA ASP A 220 -3.17 22.85 -8.17
C ASP A 220 -2.03 22.08 -8.84
N ALA A 221 -2.35 21.08 -9.67
CA ALA A 221 -1.35 20.31 -10.43
C ALA A 221 -0.75 21.07 -11.62
N LEU A 222 -1.40 22.13 -12.10
CA LEU A 222 -0.96 22.95 -13.24
C LEU A 222 -0.25 24.25 -12.83
N ALA A 223 -0.43 24.67 -11.57
CA ALA A 223 0.17 25.88 -11.01
C ALA A 223 1.69 25.76 -10.85
#